data_AF-A0A9X8ZDE1-F1
#
_entry.id   AF-A0A9X8ZDE1-F1
#
_cell.length_a   1.000
_cell.length_b   1.000
_cell.length_c   1.000
_cell.angle_alpha   90.00
_cell.angle_beta   90.00
_cell.angle_gamma   90.00
#
_symmetry.space_group_name_H-M   'P 1'
#
loop_
_entity.id
_entity.type
_entity.pdbx_description
1 polymer ?
#
loop_
_entity_poly.entity_id
_entity_poly.type
_entity_poly.pdbx_seq_one_letter_code
_entity_poly.pdbx_strand_id
1 'polypeptide(L)' 'MKVLILGGKGMAGHVITAYFQQNPQYKVFYTSRDPEDKDSIYLDITIPTKLEEIIESIKPDII' A
#
# COMPACT_ATOMS: atom_id res chain seq x y z
N MET A 1 11.40 8.54 -1.32
CA MET A 1 10.00 9.00 -1.34
C MET A 1 9.08 7.84 -0.99
N LYS A 2 8.13 8.01 -0.07
CA LYS A 2 7.21 6.95 0.37
C LYS A 2 5.98 6.93 -0.53
N VAL A 3 5.67 5.77 -1.08
CA VAL A 3 4.50 5.56 -1.94
C VAL A 3 3.59 4.54 -1.26
N LEU A 4 2.31 4.87 -1.10
CA LEU A 4 1.29 3.97 -0.54
C LEU A 4 0.33 3.56 -1.64
N ILE A 5 0.33 2.30 -2.05
CA ILE A 5 -0.55 1.80 -3.11
C ILE A 5 -1.76 1.12 -2.47
N LEU A 6 -2.95 1.68 -2.66
CA LEU A 6 -4.19 1.05 -2.21
C LEU A 6 -4.57 -0.11 -3.15
N GLY A 7 -4.80 -1.30 -2.60
CA GLY A 7 -5.16 -2.48 -3.38
C GLY A 7 -4.00 -3.03 -4.23
N GLY A 8 -2.79 -3.08 -3.68
CA GLY A 8 -1.55 -3.52 -4.35
C GLY A 8 -1.54 -4.96 -4.88
N LYS A 9 -2.53 -5.79 -4.54
CA LYS A 9 -2.72 -7.13 -5.13
C LYS A 9 -3.81 -7.20 -6.22
N GLY A 10 -4.47 -6.09 -6.53
CA GLY A 10 -5.39 -6.00 -7.65
C GLY A 10 -4.65 -5.99 -9.00
N MET A 11 -5.41 -6.08 -10.10
CA MET A 11 -4.84 -6.15 -11.46
C MET A 11 -3.88 -4.99 -11.77
N ALA A 12 -4.27 -3.75 -11.44
CA ALA A 12 -3.41 -2.59 -11.62
C ALA A 12 -2.40 -2.43 -10.48
N GLY A 13 -2.84 -2.63 -9.23
CA GLY A 13 -2.02 -2.49 -8.05
C GLY A 13 -0.75 -3.34 -8.10
N HIS A 14 -0.88 -4.60 -8.53
CA HIS A 14 0.26 -5.52 -8.64
C HIS A 14 1.36 -4.98 -9.57
N VAL A 15 0.98 -4.47 -10.73
CA VAL A 15 1.92 -3.90 -11.71
C VAL A 15 2.57 -2.63 -11.18
N ILE A 16 1.80 -1.75 -10.55
CA ILE A 16 2.29 -0.48 -9.99
C ILE A 16 3.26 -0.75 -8.82
N THR A 17 2.91 -1.68 -7.92
CA THR A 17 3.76 -2.09 -6.80
C THR A 17 5.08 -2.64 -7.31
N ALA A 18 5.05 -3.56 -8.27
CA ALA A 18 6.27 -4.13 -8.86
C ALA A 18 7.14 -3.05 -9.53
N TYR A 19 6.52 -2.13 -10.28
CA TYR A 19 7.23 -1.05 -10.95
C TYR A 19 7.99 -0.14 -9.98
N PHE A 20 7.32 0.34 -8.91
CA PHE A 20 7.98 1.22 -7.95
C PHE A 20 9.00 0.48 -7.07
N GLN A 21 8.79 -0.80 -6.78
CA GLN A 21 9.74 -1.62 -5.99
C GLN A 21 11.07 -1.84 -6.71
N GLN A 22 11.09 -1.81 -8.04
CA GLN A 22 12.34 -1.93 -8.82
C GLN A 22 13.27 -0.73 -8.64
N ASN A 23 12.76 0.41 -8.18
CA ASN A 23 13.56 1.61 -8.01
C ASN A 23 13.76 1.94 -6.51
N PRO A 24 15.00 1.83 -6.00
CA PRO A 24 15.31 2.01 -4.58
C PRO A 24 15.08 3.44 -4.06
N GLN A 25 14.84 4.41 -4.93
CA GLN A 25 14.46 5.77 -4.51
C GLN A 25 13.07 5.82 -3.85
N TYR A 26 12.24 4.80 -4.07
CA TYR A 26 10.91 4.67 -3.51
C TYR A 26 10.88 3.67 -2.35
N LYS A 27 10.25 4.07 -1.25
CA LYS A 27 9.85 3.15 -0.19
C LYS A 27 8.38 2.81 -0.41
N VAL A 28 8.13 1.64 -0.97
CA VAL A 28 6.78 1.21 -1.39
C VAL A 28 6.09 0.50 -0.23
N PHE A 29 4.89 0.97 0.09
CA PHE A 29 3.91 0.31 0.94
C PHE A 29 2.70 0.00 0.09
N TYR A 30 2.02 -1.10 0.35
CA TYR A 30 0.79 -1.41 -0.36
C TYR A 30 -0.20 -2.14 0.52
N THR A 31 -1.48 -1.97 0.22
CA THR A 31 -2.56 -2.60 0.97
C THR A 31 -3.18 -3.77 0.23
N SER A 32 -3.69 -4.73 0.99
CA SER A 32 -4.42 -5.90 0.48
C SER A 32 -5.61 -6.20 1.38
N ARG A 33 -6.59 -6.95 0.86
CA ARG A 33 -7.65 -7.58 1.66
C ARG A 33 -7.32 -9.03 2.04
N ASP A 34 -6.13 -9.48 1.68
CA ASP A 34 -5.61 -10.80 2.05
C ASP A 34 -4.89 -10.68 3.41
N PRO A 35 -5.44 -11.27 4.49
CA PRO A 35 -4.80 -11.23 5.81
C PRO A 35 -3.56 -12.15 5.90
N GLU A 36 -3.35 -13.06 4.95
CA GLU A 36 -2.19 -13.96 4.94
C GLU A 36 -0.97 -13.34 4.24
N ASP A 37 -1.15 -12.24 3.51
CA ASP A 37 -0.09 -11.52 2.83
C ASP A 37 0.73 -10.64 3.79
N LYS A 38 1.81 -11.23 4.32
CA LYS A 38 2.73 -10.61 5.28
C LYS A 38 3.51 -9.41 4.74
N ASP A 39 3.61 -9.28 3.42
CA ASP A 39 4.32 -8.17 2.78
C ASP A 39 3.40 -6.96 2.57
N SER A 40 2.09 -7.13 2.79
CA SER A 40 1.08 -6.10 2.64
C SER A 40 0.53 -5.61 3.97
N ILE A 41 -0.07 -4.42 3.91
CA ILE A 41 -0.88 -3.90 5.02
C ILE A 41 -2.32 -4.33 4.78
N TYR A 42 -2.87 -5.13 5.68
CA TYR A 42 -4.29 -5.48 5.61
C TYR A 42 -5.15 -4.22 5.75
N LEU A 43 -5.99 -3.95 4.77
CA LEU A 43 -6.96 -2.86 4.79
C LEU A 43 -8.28 -3.30 4.22
N ASP A 44 -9.34 -3.19 5.04
CA ASP A 44 -10.70 -3.14 4.56
C ASP A 44 -11.15 -1.67 4.51
N ILE A 45 -11.34 -1.16 3.29
CA ILE A 45 -11.71 0.25 3.05
C ILE A 45 -13.10 0.60 3.57
N THR A 46 -13.94 -0.40 3.85
CA THR A 46 -15.26 -0.19 4.47
C THR A 46 -15.17 0.22 5.94
N ILE A 47 -13.97 0.16 6.53
CA ILE A 47 -13.64 0.65 7.87
C ILE A 47 -12.79 1.93 7.73
N PRO A 48 -13.40 3.13 7.71
CA PRO A 48 -12.71 4.37 7.30
C PRO A 48 -11.52 4.72 8.19
N THR A 49 -11.64 4.48 9.50
CA THR A 49 -10.61 4.80 10.50
C THR A 49 -9.29 4.10 10.23
N LYS A 50 -9.32 2.89 9.63
CA LYS A 50 -8.11 2.14 9.33
C LYS A 50 -7.26 2.78 8.25
N LEU A 51 -7.88 3.39 7.25
CA LEU A 51 -7.13 4.09 6.21
C LEU A 51 -6.41 5.32 6.80
N GLU A 52 -7.11 6.08 7.64
CA GLU A 52 -6.54 7.26 8.31
C GLU A 52 -5.34 6.87 9.18
N GLU A 53 -5.46 5.83 10.01
CA GLU A 53 -4.36 5.31 10.84
C GLU A 53 -3.13 4.90 10.00
N ILE A 54 -3.35 4.26 8.85
CA ILE A 54 -2.28 3.86 7.93
C ILE A 54 -1.58 5.09 7.34
N ILE A 55 -2.35 6.08 6.88
CA ILE A 55 -1.80 7.31 6.30
C ILE A 55 -1.03 8.10 7.35
N GLU A 56 -1.55 8.23 8.57
CA GLU A 56 -0.88 8.93 9.67
C GLU A 56 0.41 8.24 10.13
N SER A 57 0.42 6.91 10.13
CA SER A 57 1.59 6.10 10.50
C SER A 57 2.69 6.15 9.44
N ILE A 58 2.33 5.98 8.16
CA ILE A 58 3.30 5.94 7.05
C ILE A 58 3.76 7.33 6.68
N LYS A 59 2.86 8.32 6.69
CA LYS A 59 3.01 9.65 6.09
C LYS A 59 3.56 9.54 4.67
N PRO A 60 2.79 8.93 3.73
CA PRO A 60 3.24 8.77 2.35
C PRO A 60 3.33 10.12 1.65
N ASP A 61 4.27 10.23 0.72
CA ASP A 61 4.40 11.40 -0.15
C ASP A 61 3.38 11.33 -1.31
N ILE A 62 3.02 10.11 -1.72
CA ILE A 62 2.05 9.81 -2.79
C ILE A 62 1.19 8.61 -2.38
N ILE A 63 -0.11 8.67 -2.68
CA ILE A 63 -1.08 7.58 -2.55
C ILE A 63 -1.64 7.26 -3.94
#